data_AF-A0A5J4WFB5-F1
#
_entry.id   AF-A0A5J4WFB5-F1
#
_cell.length_a   1.000
_cell.length_b   1.000
_cell.length_c   1.000
_cell.angle_alpha   90.00
_cell.angle_beta   90.00
_cell.angle_gamma   90.00
#
_symmetry.space_group_name_H-M   'P 1'
#
loop_
_entity.id
_entity.type
_entity.pdbx_description
1 polymer ?
#
loop_
_entity_poly.entity_id
_entity_poly.type
_entity_poly.pdbx_seq_one_letter_code
_entity_poly.pdbx_strand_id
1 'polypeptide(L)'
;MKEYGTMITPQKAFEMIGQIASSLYQLHSNGILHLDLKPENVLLVNGFKVKLSDFGLARQLQVGREYITAHGGTLKLNFKS
;
A
#
# COMPACT_ATOMS: atom_id res chain seq x y z
N MET A 1 23.17 -18.89 11.46
CA MET A 1 21.94 -18.64 12.26
C MET A 1 21.04 -17.73 11.45
N LYS A 2 19.76 -18.05 11.27
CA LYS A 2 18.80 -17.05 10.77
C LYS A 2 18.61 -16.05 11.92
N GLU A 3 18.97 -14.80 11.70
CA GLU A 3 18.66 -13.74 12.65
C GLU A 3 17.13 -13.63 12.72
N TYR A 4 16.57 -14.06 13.85
CA TYR A 4 15.17 -13.79 14.13
C TYR A 4 15.07 -12.29 14.41
N GLY A 5 14.43 -11.57 13.47
CA GLY A 5 14.22 -10.13 13.59
C GLY A 5 13.46 -9.77 14.88
N THR A 6 13.44 -8.48 15.20
CA THR A 6 12.72 -7.95 16.37
C THR A 6 11.29 -8.49 16.41
N MET A 7 10.90 -9.11 17.53
CA MET A 7 9.54 -9.58 17.73
C MET A 7 8.56 -8.40 17.70
N ILE A 8 7.62 -8.41 16.77
CA ILE A 8 6.58 -7.41 16.64
C ILE A 8 5.37 -7.85 17.49
N THR A 9 4.97 -7.04 18.47
CA THR A 9 3.76 -7.32 19.24
C THR A 9 2.51 -7.15 18.36
N PRO A 10 1.39 -7.82 18.65
CA PRO A 10 0.15 -7.62 17.90
C PRO A 10 -0.27 -6.15 17.83
N GLN A 11 -0.12 -5.40 18.92
CA GLN A 11 -0.37 -3.96 18.96
C GLN A 11 0.49 -3.20 17.93
N LYS A 12 1.79 -3.49 17.88
CA LYS A 12 2.69 -2.86 16.92
C LYS A 12 2.37 -3.25 15.48
N ALA A 13 1.95 -4.50 15.25
CA ALA A 13 1.48 -4.95 13.94
C ALA A 13 0.24 -4.16 13.48
N PHE A 14 -0.74 -3.95 14.38
CA PHE A 14 -1.91 -3.11 14.07
C PHE A 14 -1.54 -1.66 13.76
N GLU A 15 -0.60 -1.08 14.51
CA GLU A 15 -0.08 0.27 14.21
C GLU A 15 0.57 0.35 12.81
N MET A 16 1.32 -0.67 12.42
CA MET A 16 1.92 -0.75 11.08
C MET A 16 0.85 -0.92 9.99
N ILE A 17 -0.13 -1.79 10.19
CA ILE A 17 -1.25 -1.99 9.25
C ILE A 17 -2.02 -0.68 9.06
N GLY A 18 -2.26 0.08 10.13
CA GLY A 18 -2.90 1.40 10.06
C GLY A 18 -2.13 2.39 9.19
N GLN A 19 -0.79 2.41 9.29
CA GLN A 19 0.06 3.26 8.46
C GLN A 19 0.05 2.82 6.98
N ILE A 20 0.04 1.52 6.69
CA ILE A 20 -0.12 0.98 5.33
C ILE A 20 -1.45 1.44 4.74
N ALA A 21 -2.55 1.25 5.48
CA ALA A 21 -3.90 1.62 5.04
C ALA A 21 -4.02 3.13 4.80
N SER A 22 -3.44 3.97 5.68
CA SER A 22 -3.41 5.42 5.51
C SER A 22 -2.64 5.85 4.26
N SER A 23 -1.49 5.21 4.00
CA SER A 23 -0.67 5.48 2.81
C SER A 23 -1.41 5.09 1.52
N LEU A 24 -2.05 3.92 1.50
CA LEU A 24 -2.87 3.49 0.36
C LEU A 24 -4.06 4.42 0.14
N TYR A 25 -4.76 4.83 1.21
CA TYR A 25 -5.84 5.81 1.12
C TYR A 25 -5.37 7.12 0.47
N GLN A 26 -4.18 7.60 0.82
CA GLN A 26 -3.62 8.81 0.22
C GLN A 26 -3.26 8.62 -1.27
N LEU A 27 -2.72 7.48 -1.67
CA LEU A 27 -2.50 7.18 -3.10
C LEU A 27 -3.82 7.17 -3.86
N HIS A 28 -4.79 6.45 -3.30
CA HIS A 28 -6.11 6.25 -3.84
C HIS A 28 -6.90 7.57 -4.00
N SER A 29 -6.82 8.48 -3.03
CA SER A 29 -7.47 9.80 -3.13
C SER A 29 -6.85 10.70 -4.19
N ASN A 30 -5.58 10.46 -4.55
CA ASN A 30 -4.90 11.10 -5.68
C ASN A 30 -5.06 10.32 -7.00
N GLY A 31 -5.91 9.29 -7.02
CA GLY A 31 -6.14 8.46 -8.19
C GLY A 31 -4.91 7.63 -8.59
N ILE A 32 -4.03 7.29 -7.65
CA ILE A 32 -2.84 6.46 -7.89
C ILE A 32 -3.09 5.07 -7.31
N LEU A 33 -2.94 4.04 -8.14
CA LEU A 33 -2.92 2.64 -7.72
C LEU A 33 -1.47 2.18 -7.56
N HIS A 34 -1.13 1.51 -6.46
CA HIS A 34 0.22 0.98 -6.24
C HIS A 34 0.49 -0.33 -7.01
N LEU A 35 -0.50 -1.23 -7.06
CA LEU A 35 -0.50 -2.50 -7.81
C LEU A 35 0.57 -3.56 -7.46
N ASP A 36 1.44 -3.30 -6.48
CA ASP A 36 2.48 -4.25 -6.03
C ASP A 36 2.65 -4.18 -4.50
N LEU A 37 1.54 -4.26 -3.76
CA LEU A 37 1.59 -4.22 -2.31
C LEU A 37 1.98 -5.60 -1.77
N LYS A 38 3.21 -5.69 -1.26
CA LYS A 38 3.79 -6.88 -0.64
C LYS A 38 4.77 -6.46 0.47
N PRO A 39 5.09 -7.33 1.44
CA PRO A 39 5.97 -6.98 2.56
C PRO A 39 7.32 -6.38 2.14
N GLU A 40 7.89 -6.84 1.03
CA GLU A 40 9.16 -6.34 0.47
C GLU A 40 9.09 -4.86 0.08
N ASN A 41 7.90 -4.37 -0.27
CA ASN A 41 7.64 -2.98 -0.67
C ASN A 41 7.17 -2.11 0.52
N VAL A 42 7.09 -2.68 1.72
CA VAL A 42 6.73 -1.99 2.97
C VAL A 42 8.00 -1.77 3.79
N LEU A 43 8.57 -0.58 3.69
CA LEU A 43 9.79 -0.21 4.39
C LEU A 43 9.49 0.19 5.84
N LEU A 44 10.21 -0.42 6.78
CA LEU A 44 10.25 0.02 8.17
C LEU A 44 11.42 0.96 8.38
N VAL A 45 11.13 2.20 8.75
CA VAL A 45 12.14 3.17 9.18
C VAL A 45 12.13 3.32 10.69
N ASN A 46 13.09 4.07 11.23
CA ASN A 46 13.25 4.29 12.67
C ASN A 46 11.92 4.59 13.37
N GLY A 47 11.70 3.88 14.48
CA GLY A 47 10.48 4.02 15.29
C GLY A 47 9.24 3.32 14.73
N PHE A 48 9.40 2.25 13.94
CA PHE A 48 8.29 1.49 13.31
C PHE A 48 7.38 2.35 12.42
N LYS A 49 7.95 3.39 11.82
CA LYS A 49 7.27 4.16 10.79
C LYS A 49 7.29 3.38 9.49
N VAL A 50 6.15 3.29 8.82
CA VAL A 50 5.99 2.59 7.56
C VAL A 50 6.10 3.57 6.40
N LYS A 51 6.78 3.16 5.33
CA LYS A 51 6.76 3.82 4.02
C LYS A 51 6.51 2.78 2.93
N LEU A 52 5.63 3.11 1.99
CA LEU A 52 5.48 2.31 0.77
C LEU A 52 6.59 2.65 -0.22
N SER A 53 7.03 1.67 -0.98
CA SER A 53 8.13 1.77 -1.95
C SER A 53 7.82 0.95 -3.20
N ASP A 54 8.66 1.10 -4.23
CA ASP A 54 8.51 0.45 -5.53
C ASP A 54 7.17 0.78 -6.23
N PHE A 55 7.17 1.94 -6.88
CA PHE A 55 6.07 2.40 -7.72
C PHE A 55 6.24 1.97 -9.19
N GLY A 56 7.06 0.96 -9.49
CA GLY A 56 7.31 0.51 -10.87
C GLY A 56 6.05 0.03 -11.59
N LEU A 57 5.11 -0.56 -10.84
CA LEU A 57 3.80 -0.97 -11.35
C LEU A 57 2.69 0.06 -11.08
N ALA A 58 3.01 1.19 -10.45
CA ALA A 58 1.99 2.17 -10.10
C ALA A 58 1.33 2.78 -11.35
N ARG A 59 0.05 3.14 -11.20
CA ARG A 59 -0.77 3.69 -12.29
C ARG A 59 -1.59 4.86 -11.79
N GLN A 60 -1.54 5.96 -12.54
CA GLN A 60 -2.51 7.03 -12.37
C GLN A 60 -3.79 6.69 -13.13
N LEU A 61 -4.92 6.80 -12.45
CA LEU A 61 -6.24 6.60 -12.98
C LEU A 61 -6.56 7.72 -13.95
N GLN A 62 -6.89 7.34 -15.19
CA GLN A 62 -7.30 8.24 -16.25
C GLN A 62 -8.76 7.96 -16.59
N VAL A 63 -9.53 9.01 -16.87
CA VAL A 63 -10.91 8.89 -17.32
C VAL A 63 -10.94 8.09 -18.63
N GLY A 64 -11.81 7.07 -18.69
CA GLY A 64 -12.00 6.25 -19.89
C GLY A 64 -11.06 5.05 -20.05
N ARG A 65 -10.18 4.77 -19.09
CA ARG A 65 -9.44 3.49 -19.03
C ARG A 65 -10.05 2.54 -18.01
N GLU A 66 -10.37 1.33 -18.47
CA GLU A 66 -10.73 0.23 -17.58
C GLU A 66 -9.45 -0.38 -17.00
N TYR A 67 -9.38 -0.46 -15.67
CA TYR A 67 -8.29 -1.12 -14.96
C TYR A 67 -8.80 -2.50 -14.53
N ILE A 68 -8.26 -3.57 -15.11
CA ILE A 68 -8.67 -4.95 -14.80
C ILE A 68 -8.32 -5.26 -13.34
N THR A 69 -9.36 -5.50 -12.55
CA THR A 69 -9.33 -5.87 -11.13
C THR A 69 -8.93 -7.33 -10.94
N ALA A 70 -7.63 -7.59 -10.76
CA ALA A 70 -7.15 -8.91 -10.32
C ALA A 70 -6.71 -8.83 -8.84
N HIS A 71 -7.60 -9.33 -7.96
CA HIS A 71 -7.36 -9.91 -6.63
C HIS A 71 -6.33 -9.22 -5.71
N GLY A 72 -6.81 -8.34 -4.81
CA GLY A 72 -6.07 -8.02 -3.57
C GLY A 72 -6.36 -6.67 -2.91
N GLY A 73 -6.98 -5.72 -3.61
CA GLY A 73 -7.36 -4.43 -3.04
C GLY A 73 -8.34 -3.69 -3.94
N THR A 74 -9.51 -3.34 -3.39
CA THR A 74 -10.60 -2.70 -4.13
C THR A 74 -10.65 -1.21 -3.79
N LEU A 75 -10.56 -0.37 -4.81
CA LEU A 75 -11.12 0.97 -4.76
C LEU A 75 -11.93 1.19 -6.05
N LYS A 76 -13.26 1.20 -5.91
CA LYS A 76 -14.17 1.53 -7.01
C LYS A 76 -14.28 3.05 -7.08
N LEU A 77 -13.54 3.69 -7.97
CA LEU A 77 -13.71 5.12 -8.25
C LEU A 77 -14.54 5.31 -9.52
N ASN A 78 -15.76 5.83 -9.35
CA ASN A 78 -16.59 6.29 -10.45
C ASN A 78 -16.10 7.68 -10.85
N PHE A 79 -15.22 7.78 -11.84
CA PHE A 79 -14.96 9.06 -12.51
C PHE A 79 -16.07 9.30 -13.52
N LYS A 80 -17.10 10.07 -13.13
CA LYS A 80 -18.01 10.69 -14.09
C LYS A 80 -17.39 11.99 -14.59
N SER A 81 -17.49 12.19 -15.91
CA SER A 81 -17.17 13.41 -16.65
C SER A 81 -17.80 14.65 -16.04
#